data_AF-A0A7X7AD10-F1
#
_entry.id   AF-A0A7X7AD10-F1
#
_cell.length_a   1.000
_cell.length_b   1.000
_cell.length_c   1.000
_cell.angle_alpha   90.00
_cell.angle_beta   90.00
_cell.angle_gamma   90.00
#
_symmetry.space_group_name_H-M   'P 1'
#
loop_
_entity.id
_entity.type
_entity.pdbx_description
1 polymer ?
#
loop_
_entity_poly.entity_id
_entity_poly.type
_entity_poly.pdbx_seq_one_letter_code
_entity_poly.pdbx_strand_id
1 'polypeptide(L)'
;MSKKLIAISLMVFLMAALGGCGAKEKVNEKIAESVSEGIINKAIDGEAKVDLDGDKVTITGKDGQEYSFGETKWPASGAAQQIPQLNKGVVVSTMNSEKYCMIMLEEVAQQDFNQYLEEIKAHGFTTESYELTSDAVYSYGAKKDENTMITLMYDAEKKSVTITYEIKE
;
A
#
# COMPACT_ATOMS: atom_id res chain seq x y z
N MET A 1 -0.17 17.79 4.40
CA MET A 1 0.12 16.67 5.34
C MET A 1 0.06 17.19 6.76
N SER A 2 -0.68 16.51 7.64
CA SER A 2 -0.67 16.85 9.07
C SER A 2 0.70 16.52 9.66
N LYS A 3 1.11 17.23 10.73
CA LYS A 3 2.38 16.95 11.43
C LYS A 3 2.50 15.48 11.89
N LYS A 4 1.35 14.81 12.08
CA LYS A 4 1.23 13.40 12.44
C LYS A 4 1.59 12.46 11.28
N LEU A 5 1.10 12.75 10.07
CA LEU A 5 1.43 11.98 8.85
C LEU A 5 2.92 12.11 8.49
N ILE A 6 3.51 13.28 8.72
CA ILE A 6 4.95 13.52 8.49
C ILE A 6 5.79 12.71 9.48
N ALA A 7 5.39 12.64 10.76
CA ALA A 7 6.09 11.87 11.78
C ALA A 7 6.06 10.35 11.50
N ILE A 8 4.91 9.82 11.06
CA ILE A 8 4.76 8.39 10.70
C ILE A 8 5.61 8.06 9.47
N SER A 9 5.58 8.92 8.45
CA SER A 9 6.39 8.74 7.24
C SER A 9 7.90 8.77 7.52
N LEU A 10 8.38 9.68 8.37
CA LEU A 10 9.79 9.72 8.82
C LEU A 10 10.20 8.45 9.59
N MET A 11 9.29 7.87 10.37
CA MET A 11 9.56 6.65 11.13
C MET A 11 9.69 5.43 10.21
N VAL A 12 8.83 5.32 9.20
CA VAL A 12 8.90 4.28 8.16
C VAL A 12 10.18 4.41 7.33
N PHE A 13 10.60 5.63 7.01
CA PHE A 13 11.85 5.90 6.29
C PHE A 13 13.10 5.47 7.08
N LEU A 14 13.10 5.67 8.41
CA LEU A 14 14.18 5.19 9.28
C LEU A 14 14.23 3.66 9.40
N MET A 15 13.08 2.99 9.33
CA MET A 15 12.99 1.53 9.39
C MET A 15 13.44 0.88 8.08
N ALA A 16 13.18 1.51 6.93
CA ALA A 16 13.68 1.07 5.63
C ALA A 16 15.22 1.15 5.51
N ALA A 17 15.86 2.06 6.23
CA ALA A 17 17.33 2.21 6.25
C ALA A 17 18.08 1.09 7.00
N LEU A 18 17.37 0.20 7.71
CA LEU A 18 17.95 -0.90 8.48
C LEU A 18 17.92 -2.25 7.73
N GLY A 19 17.76 -2.23 6.41
CA GLY A 19 17.79 -3.41 5.53
C GLY A 19 19.16 -4.10 5.52
N GLY A 20 19.42 -4.92 6.52
CA GLY A 20 20.55 -5.83 6.61
C GLY A 20 20.11 -7.13 7.30
N CYS A 21 20.48 -8.27 6.71
CA CYS A 21 20.12 -9.62 7.15
C CYS A 21 20.34 -9.77 8.68
N GLY A 22 19.25 -9.85 9.45
CA GLY A 22 19.25 -9.87 10.93
C GLY A 22 18.19 -8.97 11.59
N ALA A 23 17.51 -8.09 10.84
CA ALA A 23 16.53 -7.15 11.38
C ALA A 23 15.16 -7.76 11.80
N LYS A 24 14.89 -9.02 11.46
CA LYS A 24 13.56 -9.65 11.60
C LYS A 24 13.08 -9.76 13.06
N GLU A 25 13.98 -10.11 13.97
CA GLU A 25 13.65 -10.30 15.39
C GLU A 25 13.42 -8.96 16.11
N LYS A 26 14.23 -7.95 15.77
CA LYS A 26 14.14 -6.60 16.34
C LYS A 26 12.91 -5.80 15.89
N VAL A 27 12.37 -6.06 14.70
CA VAL A 27 11.14 -5.42 14.23
C VAL A 27 9.93 -5.99 14.98
N ASN A 28 9.84 -7.32 15.13
CA ASN A 28 8.76 -7.95 15.88
C ASN A 28 8.75 -7.55 17.35
N GLU A 29 9.92 -7.46 17.98
CA GLU A 29 10.07 -7.00 19.36
C GLU A 29 9.57 -5.55 19.54
N LYS A 30 9.95 -4.63 18.64
CA LYS A 30 9.49 -3.23 18.68
C LYS A 30 8.00 -3.04 18.42
N ILE A 31 7.40 -3.87 17.58
CA ILE A 31 5.95 -3.83 17.36
C ILE A 31 5.23 -4.35 18.61
N ALA A 32 5.69 -5.47 19.18
CA ALA A 32 5.16 -6.00 20.43
C ALA A 32 5.28 -5.00 21.59
N GLU A 33 6.42 -4.31 21.72
CA GLU A 33 6.61 -3.20 22.66
C GLU A 33 5.62 -2.07 22.40
N SER A 34 5.44 -1.63 21.15
CA SER A 34 4.52 -0.53 20.81
C SER A 34 3.04 -0.87 21.09
N VAL A 35 2.66 -2.14 20.95
CA VAL A 35 1.35 -2.66 21.37
C VAL A 35 1.24 -2.64 22.89
N SER A 36 2.23 -3.19 23.60
CA SER A 36 2.26 -3.26 25.07
C SER A 36 2.28 -1.88 25.73
N GLU A 37 2.98 -0.91 25.14
CA GLU A 37 3.01 0.49 25.58
C GLU A 37 1.74 1.27 25.20
N GLY A 38 0.83 0.64 24.42
CA GLY A 38 -0.46 1.20 24.04
C GLY A 38 -0.37 2.36 23.04
N ILE A 39 0.78 2.53 22.37
CA ILE A 39 0.99 3.59 21.37
C ILE A 39 0.09 3.34 20.16
N ILE A 40 0.00 2.08 19.73
CA ILE A 40 -0.90 1.67 18.64
C ILE A 40 -2.36 1.89 19.05
N ASN A 41 -2.76 1.44 20.24
CA ASN A 41 -4.13 1.64 20.75
C ASN A 41 -4.54 3.11 20.85
N LYS A 42 -3.59 4.02 21.15
CA LYS A 42 -3.82 5.46 21.16
C LYS A 42 -3.95 6.09 19.77
N ALA A 43 -3.40 5.47 18.73
CA ALA A 43 -3.45 5.97 17.37
C ALA A 43 -4.77 5.64 16.64
N ILE A 44 -5.51 4.63 17.12
CA ILE A 44 -6.73 4.08 16.51
C ILE A 44 -7.94 4.12 17.47
N ASP A 45 -7.92 5.04 18.45
CA ASP A 45 -9.02 5.30 19.40
C ASP A 45 -9.55 4.05 20.14
N GLY A 46 -8.67 3.13 20.55
CA GLY A 46 -9.01 2.06 21.51
C GLY A 46 -8.22 0.76 21.42
N GLU A 47 -8.75 -0.30 22.04
CA GLU A 47 -8.17 -1.65 22.06
C GLU A 47 -8.19 -2.27 20.66
N ALA A 48 -7.12 -2.07 19.90
CA ALA A 48 -6.95 -2.71 18.60
C ALA A 48 -6.39 -4.11 18.81
N LYS A 49 -6.95 -5.09 18.09
CA LYS A 49 -6.35 -6.41 18.02
C LYS A 49 -5.25 -6.36 16.96
N VAL A 50 -4.01 -6.57 17.37
CA VAL A 50 -2.86 -6.65 16.47
C VAL A 50 -2.44 -8.12 16.37
N ASP A 51 -2.42 -8.64 15.15
CA ASP A 51 -1.93 -9.97 14.81
C ASP A 51 -0.62 -9.84 14.02
N LEU A 52 0.40 -10.60 14.41
CA LEU A 52 1.72 -10.61 13.79
C LEU A 52 2.00 -12.00 13.24
N ASP A 53 2.12 -12.10 11.93
CA ASP A 53 2.41 -13.33 11.20
C ASP A 53 3.64 -13.10 10.32
N GLY A 54 4.81 -13.30 10.92
CA GLY A 54 6.10 -13.04 10.27
C GLY A 54 6.33 -11.56 10.00
N ASP A 55 6.29 -11.17 8.73
CA ASP A 55 6.48 -9.79 8.27
C ASP A 55 5.15 -9.06 8.02
N LYS A 56 4.02 -9.77 8.16
CA LYS A 56 2.66 -9.23 8.04
C LYS A 56 2.17 -8.75 9.40
N VAL A 57 1.66 -7.52 9.43
CA VAL A 57 0.94 -6.95 10.57
C VAL A 57 -0.52 -6.77 10.19
N THR A 58 -1.44 -7.33 10.96
CA THR A 58 -2.87 -7.09 10.81
C THR A 58 -3.39 -6.31 12.00
N ILE A 59 -4.11 -5.23 11.74
CA ILE A 59 -4.72 -4.38 12.76
C ILE A 59 -6.24 -4.41 12.55
N THR A 60 -6.99 -4.87 13.55
CA THR A 60 -8.45 -4.83 13.54
C THR A 60 -8.94 -3.65 14.38
N GLY A 61 -9.65 -2.72 13.74
CA GLY A 61 -10.33 -1.61 14.37
C GLY A 61 -11.60 -2.03 15.13
N LYS A 62 -12.14 -1.12 15.96
CA LYS A 62 -13.38 -1.38 16.74
C LYS A 62 -14.63 -1.61 15.89
N ASP A 63 -14.63 -1.08 14.68
CA ASP A 63 -15.69 -1.27 13.67
C ASP A 63 -15.57 -2.61 12.94
N GLY A 64 -14.56 -3.42 13.28
CA GLY A 64 -14.27 -4.69 12.63
C GLY A 64 -13.50 -4.55 11.32
N GLN A 65 -13.09 -3.34 10.92
CA GLN A 65 -12.25 -3.16 9.74
C GLN A 65 -10.84 -3.69 10.01
N GLU A 66 -10.35 -4.50 9.09
CA GLU A 66 -9.00 -5.05 9.13
C GLU A 66 -8.09 -4.28 8.18
N TYR A 67 -6.90 -3.93 8.67
CA TYR A 67 -5.82 -3.35 7.91
C TYR A 67 -4.64 -4.31 7.96
N SER A 68 -4.26 -4.89 6.82
CA SER A 68 -3.02 -5.67 6.72
C SER A 68 -1.89 -4.80 6.17
N PHE A 69 -0.67 -5.04 6.64
CA PHE A 69 0.56 -4.33 6.25
C PHE A 69 1.69 -5.31 6.02
N GLY A 70 2.55 -5.03 5.05
CA GLY A 70 3.81 -5.76 4.86
C GLY A 70 3.64 -7.14 4.22
N GLU A 71 2.48 -7.43 3.60
CA GLU A 71 2.35 -8.64 2.80
C GLU A 71 3.17 -8.50 1.51
N THR A 72 3.85 -9.58 1.12
CA THR A 72 4.64 -9.68 -0.11
C THR A 72 3.90 -10.43 -1.21
N LYS A 73 2.57 -10.47 -1.11
CA LYS A 73 1.67 -11.10 -2.07
C LYS A 73 0.55 -10.13 -2.41
N TRP A 74 -0.01 -10.28 -3.61
CA TRP A 74 -1.21 -9.53 -3.97
C TRP A 74 -2.35 -9.91 -3.02
N PRO A 75 -3.06 -8.94 -2.41
CA PRO A 75 -4.11 -9.26 -1.44
C PRO A 75 -5.27 -9.98 -2.14
N ALA A 76 -5.72 -11.09 -1.54
CA ALA A 76 -6.80 -11.91 -2.08
C ALA A 76 -8.19 -11.48 -1.59
N SER A 77 -8.32 -10.35 -0.90
CA SER A 77 -9.55 -9.83 -0.28
C SER A 77 -9.60 -8.29 -0.31
N GLY A 78 -10.71 -7.71 0.14
CA GLY A 78 -10.89 -6.27 0.26
C GLY A 78 -10.84 -5.52 -1.07
N ALA A 79 -10.38 -4.28 -1.01
CA ALA A 79 -10.34 -3.35 -2.13
C ALA A 79 -9.44 -3.83 -3.29
N ALA A 80 -8.38 -4.58 -3.00
CA ALA A 80 -7.51 -5.15 -4.03
C ALA A 80 -8.23 -6.10 -5.01
N GLN A 81 -9.36 -6.71 -4.62
CA GLN A 81 -10.17 -7.54 -5.52
C GLN A 81 -10.92 -6.72 -6.60
N GLN A 82 -11.04 -5.40 -6.41
CA GLN A 82 -11.78 -4.52 -7.32
C GLN A 82 -10.96 -4.09 -8.54
N ILE A 83 -9.67 -4.42 -8.57
CA ILE A 83 -8.73 -4.09 -9.62
C ILE A 83 -8.06 -5.36 -10.18
N PRO A 84 -7.71 -5.40 -11.48
CA PRO A 84 -6.88 -6.45 -12.06
C PRO A 84 -5.58 -6.67 -11.28
N GLN A 85 -5.11 -7.91 -11.20
CA GLN A 85 -3.82 -8.21 -10.60
C GLN A 85 -2.68 -7.96 -11.59
N LEU A 86 -1.70 -7.15 -11.19
CA LEU A 86 -0.43 -7.06 -11.90
C LEU A 86 0.43 -8.30 -11.59
N ASN A 87 0.43 -9.26 -12.52
CA ASN A 87 1.14 -10.54 -12.38
C ASN A 87 2.65 -10.47 -12.70
N LYS A 88 3.18 -9.27 -12.96
CA LYS A 88 4.57 -9.02 -13.33
C LYS A 88 5.27 -8.23 -12.24
N GLY A 89 6.53 -8.60 -11.95
CA GLY A 89 7.28 -8.06 -10.83
C GLY A 89 7.03 -8.81 -9.51
N VAL A 90 7.54 -8.22 -8.42
CA VAL A 90 7.50 -8.79 -7.07
C VAL A 90 6.79 -7.81 -6.15
N VAL A 91 5.74 -8.26 -5.47
CA VAL A 91 5.07 -7.45 -4.43
C VAL A 91 6.00 -7.35 -3.23
N VAL A 92 6.41 -6.12 -2.89
CA VAL A 92 7.32 -5.85 -1.77
C VAL A 92 6.59 -5.35 -0.53
N SER A 93 5.40 -4.78 -0.69
CA SER A 93 4.55 -4.36 0.41
C SER A 93 3.11 -4.12 -0.04
N THR A 94 2.17 -4.40 0.84
CA THR A 94 0.76 -4.04 0.68
C THR A 94 0.22 -3.34 1.92
N MET A 95 -0.81 -2.54 1.71
CA MET A 95 -1.73 -2.05 2.72
C MET A 95 -3.14 -2.24 2.17
N ASN A 96 -3.99 -3.03 2.81
CA ASN A 96 -5.30 -3.39 2.25
C ASN A 96 -6.39 -3.38 3.32
N SER A 97 -7.57 -2.91 2.93
CA SER A 97 -8.84 -2.95 3.67
C SER A 97 -10.00 -3.05 2.69
N GLU A 98 -11.25 -2.99 3.17
CA GLU A 98 -12.44 -3.06 2.30
C GLU A 98 -12.58 -1.89 1.31
N LYS A 99 -12.06 -0.71 1.67
CA LYS A 99 -12.25 0.53 0.89
C LYS A 99 -10.96 1.11 0.32
N TYR A 100 -9.82 0.58 0.72
CA TYR A 100 -8.53 1.12 0.34
C TYR A 100 -7.53 0.00 0.09
N CYS A 101 -6.76 0.10 -0.98
CA CYS A 101 -5.53 -0.68 -1.09
C CYS A 101 -4.38 0.15 -1.64
N MET A 102 -3.18 -0.14 -1.14
CA MET A 102 -1.91 0.27 -1.70
C MET A 102 -1.06 -0.98 -1.91
N ILE A 103 -0.50 -1.13 -3.09
CA ILE A 103 0.34 -2.27 -3.47
C ILE A 103 1.61 -1.71 -4.09
N MET A 104 2.76 -2.08 -3.54
CA MET A 104 4.07 -1.72 -4.05
C MET A 104 4.72 -2.94 -4.68
N LEU A 105 5.13 -2.81 -5.93
CA LEU A 105 5.83 -3.83 -6.69
C LEU A 105 7.19 -3.31 -7.15
N GLU A 106 8.18 -4.18 -7.18
CA GLU A 106 9.48 -3.98 -7.81
C GLU A 106 9.65 -4.94 -8.99
N GLU A 107 10.73 -4.77 -9.75
CA GLU A 107 11.06 -5.60 -10.92
C GLU A 107 9.99 -5.58 -12.03
N VAL A 108 9.21 -4.50 -12.12
CA VAL A 108 8.20 -4.32 -13.17
C VAL A 108 8.84 -3.65 -14.38
N ALA A 109 8.89 -4.32 -15.52
CA ALA A 109 9.36 -3.70 -16.75
C ALA A 109 8.36 -2.64 -17.24
N GLN A 110 8.86 -1.59 -17.91
CA GLN A 110 8.00 -0.52 -18.45
C GLN A 110 6.92 -1.04 -19.39
N GLN A 111 7.22 -2.07 -20.19
CA GLN A 111 6.22 -2.69 -21.06
C GLN A 111 5.09 -3.36 -20.26
N ASP A 112 5.42 -4.05 -19.17
CA ASP A 112 4.43 -4.70 -18.31
C ASP A 112 3.56 -3.65 -17.60
N PHE A 113 4.18 -2.56 -17.13
CA PHE A 113 3.44 -1.42 -16.58
C PHE A 113 2.48 -0.80 -17.62
N ASN A 114 2.94 -0.59 -18.85
CA ASN A 114 2.10 -0.03 -19.92
C ASN A 114 0.91 -0.94 -20.24
N GLN A 115 1.11 -2.26 -20.27
CA GLN A 115 0.02 -3.22 -20.45
C GLN A 115 -0.98 -3.14 -19.31
N TYR A 116 -0.50 -3.08 -18.07
CA TYR A 116 -1.35 -2.96 -16.89
C TYR A 116 -2.15 -1.65 -16.86
N LEU A 117 -1.54 -0.54 -17.26
CA LEU A 117 -2.23 0.74 -17.41
C LEU A 117 -3.43 0.62 -18.37
N GLU A 118 -3.25 -0.03 -19.51
CA GLU A 118 -4.33 -0.25 -20.47
C GLU A 118 -5.41 -1.19 -19.91
N GLU A 119 -5.04 -2.20 -19.14
CA GLU A 119 -6.00 -3.06 -18.42
C GLU A 119 -6.83 -2.27 -17.40
N ILE A 120 -6.20 -1.36 -16.64
CA ILE A 120 -6.88 -0.46 -15.71
C ILE A 120 -7.86 0.46 -16.44
N LYS A 121 -7.45 1.06 -17.56
CA LYS A 121 -8.32 1.88 -18.40
C LYS A 121 -9.52 1.07 -18.93
N ALA A 122 -9.28 -0.16 -19.39
CA ALA A 122 -10.34 -1.07 -19.82
C ALA A 122 -11.31 -1.49 -18.69
N HIS A 123 -10.88 -1.42 -17.42
CA HIS A 123 -11.72 -1.66 -16.24
C HIS A 123 -12.55 -0.43 -15.81
N GLY A 124 -12.54 0.64 -16.62
CA GLY A 124 -13.42 1.80 -16.49
C GLY A 124 -12.81 2.97 -15.73
N PHE A 125 -11.56 2.88 -15.29
CA PHE A 125 -10.85 4.00 -14.67
C PHE A 125 -10.36 4.98 -15.74
N THR A 126 -11.28 5.75 -16.32
CA THR A 126 -11.00 6.70 -17.42
C THR A 126 -11.58 8.09 -17.19
N THR A 127 -12.38 8.27 -16.14
CA THR A 127 -13.10 9.52 -15.87
C THR A 127 -12.23 10.46 -15.05
N GLU A 128 -12.28 11.77 -15.36
CA GLU A 128 -11.45 12.81 -14.68
C GLU A 128 -9.96 12.42 -14.58
N SER A 129 -9.45 11.77 -15.63
CA SER A 129 -8.09 11.24 -15.60
C SER A 129 -7.03 12.34 -15.70
N TYR A 130 -5.89 12.12 -15.06
CA TYR A 130 -4.68 12.89 -15.27
C TYR A 130 -3.49 11.96 -15.54
N GLU A 131 -2.55 12.48 -16.33
CA GLU A 131 -1.26 11.85 -16.62
C GLU A 131 -0.15 12.85 -16.31
N LEU A 132 0.83 12.43 -15.52
CA LEU A 132 2.05 13.19 -15.25
C LEU A 132 3.24 12.34 -15.66
N THR A 133 4.12 12.91 -16.48
CA THR A 133 5.33 12.23 -16.93
C THR A 133 6.52 13.15 -16.72
N SER A 134 7.54 12.63 -16.04
CA SER A 134 8.89 13.19 -15.96
C SER A 134 9.88 12.16 -16.49
N ASP A 135 11.17 12.50 -16.52
CA ASP A 135 12.22 11.66 -17.11
C ASP A 135 12.26 10.24 -16.54
N ALA A 136 11.96 10.07 -15.25
CA ALA A 136 12.02 8.78 -14.56
C ALA A 136 10.67 8.33 -13.98
N VAL A 137 9.67 9.21 -13.84
CA VAL A 137 8.43 8.90 -13.15
C VAL A 137 7.23 9.14 -14.06
N TYR A 138 6.37 8.13 -14.15
CA TYR A 138 5.06 8.21 -14.75
C TYR A 138 3.99 8.08 -13.66
N SER A 139 2.97 8.91 -13.69
CA SER A 139 1.81 8.82 -12.81
C SER A 139 0.52 8.94 -13.60
N TYR A 140 -0.41 8.05 -13.34
CA TYR A 140 -1.76 8.06 -13.87
C TYR A 140 -2.74 8.04 -12.71
N GLY A 141 -3.73 8.93 -12.72
CA GLY A 141 -4.86 8.82 -11.80
C GLY A 141 -6.17 9.00 -12.55
N ALA A 142 -7.18 8.23 -12.17
CA ALA A 142 -8.49 8.31 -12.78
C ALA A 142 -9.58 7.78 -11.84
N LYS A 143 -10.81 8.20 -12.12
CA LYS A 143 -12.02 7.69 -11.48
C LYS A 143 -12.67 6.63 -12.35
N LYS A 144 -13.32 5.66 -11.68
CA LYS A 144 -14.28 4.75 -12.31
C LYS A 144 -15.70 5.29 -12.23
N ASP A 145 -16.04 5.91 -11.10
CA ASP A 145 -17.32 6.55 -10.81
C ASP A 145 -17.09 7.70 -9.81
N GLU A 146 -18.16 8.29 -9.26
CA GLU A 146 -18.06 9.44 -8.35
C GLU A 146 -17.23 9.14 -7.08
N ASN A 147 -17.23 7.89 -6.62
CA ASN A 147 -16.66 7.49 -5.33
C ASN A 147 -15.35 6.71 -5.49
N THR A 148 -15.13 6.07 -6.62
CA THR A 148 -14.03 5.12 -6.82
C THR A 148 -12.91 5.72 -7.65
N MET A 149 -11.68 5.74 -7.12
CA MET A 149 -10.50 6.22 -7.86
C MET A 149 -9.30 5.30 -7.72
N ILE A 150 -8.43 5.35 -8.73
CA ILE A 150 -7.15 4.67 -8.77
C ILE A 150 -6.04 5.67 -9.07
N THR A 151 -4.85 5.40 -8.55
CA THR A 151 -3.61 6.08 -8.91
C THR A 151 -2.51 5.04 -9.10
N LEU A 152 -1.83 5.11 -10.23
CA LEU A 152 -0.67 4.30 -10.59
C LEU A 152 0.54 5.22 -10.67
N MET A 153 1.63 4.85 -10.00
CA MET A 153 2.90 5.55 -10.12
C MET A 153 3.98 4.55 -10.50
N TYR A 154 4.64 4.77 -11.62
CA TYR A 154 5.77 3.97 -12.11
C TYR A 154 7.05 4.79 -12.05
N ASP A 155 8.08 4.24 -11.42
CA ASP A 155 9.45 4.76 -11.41
C ASP A 155 10.28 3.85 -12.32
N ALA A 156 10.68 4.38 -13.48
CA ALA A 156 11.41 3.66 -14.51
C ALA A 156 12.86 3.35 -14.13
N GLU A 157 13.48 4.19 -13.29
CA GLU A 157 14.84 3.95 -12.80
C GLU A 157 14.86 2.78 -11.82
N LYS A 158 13.88 2.73 -10.92
CA LYS A 158 13.75 1.66 -9.93
C LYS A 158 12.98 0.44 -10.45
N LYS A 159 12.33 0.55 -11.61
CA LYS A 159 11.39 -0.47 -12.13
C LYS A 159 10.34 -0.84 -11.09
N SER A 160 9.80 0.17 -10.40
CA SER A 160 8.85 -0.01 -9.31
C SER A 160 7.51 0.61 -9.63
N VAL A 161 6.42 -0.05 -9.22
CA VAL A 161 5.06 0.44 -9.36
C VAL A 161 4.42 0.58 -7.98
N THR A 162 3.79 1.72 -7.73
CA THR A 162 2.85 1.90 -6.62
C THR A 162 1.44 2.00 -7.20
N ILE A 163 0.56 1.12 -6.74
CA ILE A 163 -0.86 1.10 -7.09
C ILE A 163 -1.62 1.53 -5.85
N THR A 164 -2.48 2.54 -5.98
CA THR A 164 -3.39 2.96 -4.91
C THR A 164 -4.81 2.98 -5.44
N TYR A 165 -5.74 2.37 -4.72
CA TYR A 165 -7.16 2.37 -5.01
C TYR A 165 -7.92 2.79 -3.75
N GLU A 166 -8.94 3.62 -3.91
CA GLU A 166 -9.81 4.03 -2.81
C GLU A 166 -11.27 4.19 -3.24
N ILE A 167 -12.18 3.89 -2.31
CA ILE A 167 -13.61 4.18 -2.39
C ILE A 167 -13.91 5.27 -1.35
N LYS A 168 -14.33 6.45 -1.81
CA LYS A 168 -14.77 7.57 -0.98
C LYS A 168 -16.14 7.29 -0.37
N GLU A 169 -16.34 7.80 0.85
CA GLU A 169 -17.63 7.80 1.55
C GLU A 169 -18.55 8.94 1.10
#